data_AF-A0A0K9XKB9-F1
#
_entry.id   AF-A0A0K9XKB9-F1
#
_cell.length_a   1.000
_cell.length_b   1.000
_cell.length_c   1.000
_cell.angle_alpha   90.00
_cell.angle_beta   90.00
_cell.angle_gamma   90.00
#
_symmetry.space_group_name_H-M   'P 1'
#
loop_
_entity.id
_entity.type
_entity.pdbx_description
1 polymer ?
#
loop_
_entity_poly.entity_id
_entity_poly.type
_entity_poly.pdbx_seq_one_letter_code
_entity_poly.pdbx_strand_id
1 'polypeptide(L)'
;MAVQLVLANSVVTLSWAMDGANEGLAIELSGRDAPNAGPSGDMVAVGERMEWVGLLGRSIVSVTPAWHVPNEGCSDMPWAFRMDFSNGSSVVIALGESEGSEITYMPDSLVAIFDEDVADAYRIPASSTSSYGN
;
A
#
# COMPACT_ATOMS: atom_id res chain seq x y z
N MET A 1 -0.99 -2.43 -11.08
CA MET A 1 -1.67 -1.25 -10.51
C MET A 1 -0.74 -0.50 -9.58
N ALA A 2 -1.01 0.78 -9.26
CA ALA A 2 -0.18 1.54 -8.33
C ALA A 2 -0.98 2.63 -7.57
N VAL A 3 -0.51 2.97 -6.36
CA VAL A 3 -0.94 4.10 -5.54
C VAL A 3 0.21 5.10 -5.47
N GLN A 4 -0.08 6.38 -5.70
CA GLN A 4 0.91 7.45 -5.57
C GLN A 4 0.51 8.44 -4.48
N LEU A 5 1.44 8.66 -3.54
CA LEU A 5 1.33 9.72 -2.55
C LEU A 5 2.26 10.86 -2.98
N VAL A 6 1.66 11.94 -3.47
CA VAL A 6 2.40 13.14 -3.86
C VAL A 6 2.67 13.99 -2.62
N LEU A 7 3.93 14.05 -2.23
CA LEU A 7 4.41 14.86 -1.11
C LEU A 7 4.89 16.22 -1.61
N ALA A 8 5.35 17.07 -0.68
CA ALA A 8 5.79 18.42 -1.02
C ALA A 8 6.96 18.43 -2.02
N ASN A 9 7.94 17.53 -1.85
CA ASN A 9 9.18 17.45 -2.63
C ASN A 9 9.44 16.08 -3.27
N SER A 10 8.59 15.10 -3.01
CA SER A 10 8.77 13.72 -3.46
C SER A 10 7.45 13.06 -3.80
N VAL A 11 7.53 11.89 -4.42
CA VAL A 11 6.39 11.00 -4.66
C VAL A 11 6.75 9.63 -4.11
N VAL A 12 5.87 9.08 -3.28
CA VAL A 12 5.95 7.66 -2.90
C VAL A 12 5.02 6.89 -3.82
N THR A 13 5.56 5.93 -4.55
CA THR A 13 4.79 5.03 -5.41
C THR A 13 4.79 3.64 -4.81
N LEU A 14 3.60 3.09 -4.56
CA LEU A 14 3.40 1.70 -4.19
C LEU A 14 2.79 0.98 -5.39
N SER A 15 3.41 -0.10 -5.86
CA SER A 15 2.95 -0.80 -7.05
C SER A 15 3.00 -2.31 -6.85
N TRP A 16 2.02 -2.99 -7.42
CA TRP A 16 2.13 -4.43 -7.58
C TRP A 16 3.34 -4.77 -8.44
N ALA A 17 4.18 -5.68 -7.95
CA ALA A 17 5.35 -6.18 -8.63
C ALA A 17 5.30 -7.71 -8.71
N MET A 18 5.78 -8.24 -9.82
CA MET A 18 5.88 -9.67 -10.07
C MET A 18 7.23 -9.97 -10.73
N ASP A 19 8.00 -10.85 -10.10
CA ASP A 19 9.21 -11.44 -10.68
C ASP A 19 9.04 -12.95 -10.81
N GLY A 20 8.65 -13.40 -12.01
CA GLY A 20 8.25 -14.79 -12.24
C GLY A 20 7.01 -15.17 -11.42
N ALA A 21 7.19 -16.07 -10.45
CA ALA A 21 6.14 -16.50 -9.52
C ALA A 21 6.19 -15.76 -8.17
N ASN A 22 7.01 -14.71 -8.02
CA ASN A 22 7.10 -13.95 -6.79
C ASN A 22 6.29 -12.67 -6.92
N GLU A 23 5.05 -12.68 -6.44
CA GLU A 23 4.27 -11.47 -6.27
C GLU A 23 4.67 -10.68 -5.03
N GLY A 24 4.42 -9.38 -5.07
CA GLY A 24 4.59 -8.50 -3.91
C GLY A 24 4.17 -7.07 -4.20
N LEU A 25 4.33 -6.24 -3.17
CA LEU A 25 4.15 -4.81 -3.22
C LEU A 25 5.53 -4.17 -3.21
N ALA A 26 5.85 -3.42 -4.25
CA ALA A 26 7.05 -2.60 -4.33
C ALA A 26 6.76 -1.19 -3.82
N ILE A 27 7.78 -0.54 -3.25
CA ILE A 27 7.74 0.87 -2.84
C ILE A 27 8.92 1.61 -3.44
N GLU A 28 8.64 2.77 -4.04
CA GLU A 28 9.64 3.65 -4.64
C GLU A 28 9.45 5.09 -4.14
N LEU A 29 10.57 5.76 -3.85
CA LEU A 29 10.61 7.19 -3.55
C LEU A 29 11.29 7.93 -4.70
N SER A 30 10.57 8.80 -5.38
CA SER A 30 11.11 9.64 -6.45
C SER A 30 10.98 11.13 -6.13
N GLY A 31 11.79 11.96 -6.80
CA GLY A 31 11.66 13.42 -6.71
C GLY A 31 10.37 13.89 -7.37
N ARG A 32 9.73 14.94 -6.84
CA ARG A 32 8.45 15.43 -7.37
C ARG A 32 8.49 15.80 -8.86
N ASP A 33 9.62 16.35 -9.30
CA ASP A 33 9.84 16.77 -10.68
C ASP A 33 10.72 15.77 -11.46
N ALA A 34 11.03 14.61 -10.86
CA ALA A 34 11.75 13.58 -11.59
C ALA A 34 10.90 13.09 -12.76
N PRO A 35 11.48 12.85 -13.94
CA PRO A 35 10.79 12.20 -15.05
C PRO A 35 10.47 10.77 -14.63
N ASN A 36 9.35 10.60 -13.93
CA ASN A 36 8.88 9.30 -13.52
C ASN A 36 8.08 8.74 -14.69
N ALA A 37 8.45 7.55 -15.17
CA ALA A 37 7.64 6.77 -16.09
C ALA A 37 6.46 6.18 -15.29
N GLY A 38 5.66 7.07 -14.72
CA GLY A 38 4.58 6.75 -13.78
C GLY A 38 3.71 5.60 -14.27
N PRO A 39 2.94 4.98 -13.36
CA PRO A 39 2.17 3.79 -13.69
C PRO A 39 1.35 3.99 -14.97
N SER A 40 1.36 2.99 -15.84
CA SER A 40 0.55 3.01 -17.06
C SER A 40 -0.93 3.06 -16.70
N GLY A 41 -1.62 4.11 -17.13
CA GLY A 41 -3.07 4.29 -16.93
C GLY A 41 -3.47 5.71 -16.58
N ASP A 42 -4.77 5.91 -16.40
CA ASP A 42 -5.33 7.18 -15.97
C ASP A 42 -5.16 7.37 -14.46
N MET A 43 -4.64 8.52 -14.06
CA MET A 43 -4.55 8.89 -12.65
C MET A 43 -5.90 9.44 -12.17
N VAL A 44 -6.40 8.88 -11.06
CA VAL A 44 -7.61 9.38 -10.39
C VAL A 44 -7.19 10.15 -9.13
N ALA A 45 -7.51 11.44 -9.07
CA ALA A 45 -7.29 12.24 -7.88
C ALA A 45 -8.29 11.84 -6.78
N VAL A 46 -7.79 11.40 -5.63
CA VAL A 46 -8.61 10.97 -4.48
C VAL A 46 -8.59 11.94 -3.30
N GLY A 47 -7.90 13.08 -3.42
CA GLY A 47 -7.73 14.04 -2.33
C GLY A 47 -9.03 14.67 -1.81
N GLU A 48 -10.09 14.66 -2.62
CA GLU A 48 -11.41 15.16 -2.20
C GLU A 48 -12.26 14.12 -1.46
N ARG A 49 -11.79 12.86 -1.37
CA ARG A 49 -12.49 11.79 -0.65
C ARG A 49 -12.25 11.91 0.85
N MET A 50 -13.29 11.74 1.66
CA MET A 50 -13.27 12.02 3.10
C MET A 50 -12.19 11.23 3.84
N GLU A 51 -11.92 10.00 3.42
CA GLU A 51 -10.90 9.11 3.96
C GLU A 51 -9.48 9.69 3.81
N TRP A 52 -9.23 10.41 2.72
CA TRP A 52 -7.93 10.99 2.40
C TRP A 52 -7.76 12.42 2.93
N VAL A 53 -8.85 13.19 3.07
CA VAL A 53 -8.81 14.60 3.48
C VAL A 53 -8.04 14.81 4.79
N GLY A 54 -8.18 13.90 5.76
CA GLY A 54 -7.48 13.99 7.05
C GLY A 54 -5.95 13.84 6.96
N LEU A 55 -5.46 13.20 5.89
CA LEU A 55 -4.04 12.92 5.65
C LEU A 55 -3.36 14.01 4.80
N LEU A 56 -4.14 14.86 4.13
CA LEU A 56 -3.61 15.92 3.28
C LEU A 56 -2.78 16.93 4.09
N GLY A 57 -1.61 17.27 3.55
CA GLY A 57 -0.66 18.18 4.19
C GLY A 57 0.07 17.60 5.41
N ARG A 58 -0.17 16.32 5.75
CA ARG A 58 0.56 15.63 6.81
C ARG A 58 1.84 14.99 6.28
N SER A 59 2.84 14.88 7.14
CA SER A 59 4.09 14.19 6.81
C SER A 59 3.96 12.72 7.16
N ILE A 60 4.46 11.85 6.28
CA ILE A 60 4.68 10.43 6.62
C ILE A 60 5.88 10.38 7.57
N VAL A 61 5.70 9.77 8.74
CA VAL A 61 6.73 9.68 9.79
C VAL A 61 7.32 8.27 9.92
N SER A 62 6.59 7.25 9.49
CA SER A 62 7.07 5.87 9.40
C SER A 62 6.40 5.11 8.28
N VAL A 63 7.12 4.11 7.75
CA VAL A 63 6.63 3.12 6.79
C VAL A 63 6.99 1.74 7.32
N THR A 64 6.00 0.86 7.49
CA THR A 64 6.17 -0.47 8.06
C THR A 64 5.65 -1.53 7.10
N PRO A 65 6.50 -2.43 6.58
CA PRO A 65 6.07 -3.53 5.72
C PRO A 65 5.46 -4.69 6.52
N ALA A 66 4.43 -5.33 5.97
CA ALA A 66 3.99 -6.68 6.34
C ALA A 66 4.48 -7.67 5.27
N TRP A 67 5.06 -8.79 5.71
CA TRP A 67 5.77 -9.74 4.86
C TRP A 67 4.98 -11.02 4.63
N HIS A 68 5.17 -11.65 3.48
CA HIS A 68 4.62 -12.97 3.17
C HIS A 68 5.60 -13.79 2.34
N VAL A 69 5.39 -15.10 2.32
CA VAL A 69 6.12 -16.02 1.44
C VAL A 69 5.21 -16.36 0.26
N PRO A 70 5.37 -15.75 -0.92
CA PRO A 70 4.45 -15.92 -2.04
C PRO A 70 4.37 -17.38 -2.51
N ASN A 71 5.50 -18.09 -2.50
CA ASN A 71 5.59 -19.50 -2.86
C ASN A 71 6.64 -20.24 -2.01
N GLU A 72 6.46 -21.55 -1.83
CA GLU A 72 7.40 -22.39 -1.07
C GLU A 72 8.81 -22.30 -1.68
N GLY A 73 9.80 -21.98 -0.84
CA GLY A 73 11.19 -21.82 -1.26
C GLY A 73 11.55 -20.44 -1.81
N CYS A 74 10.60 -19.50 -1.86
CA CYS A 74 10.86 -18.11 -2.23
C CYS A 74 11.20 -17.23 -1.02
N SER A 75 11.85 -16.10 -1.28
CA SER A 75 12.14 -15.08 -0.26
C SER A 75 10.89 -14.33 0.17
N ASP A 76 10.93 -13.78 1.39
CA ASP A 76 9.87 -12.90 1.90
C ASP A 76 9.68 -11.67 0.99
N MET A 77 8.44 -11.40 0.63
CA MET A 77 8.03 -10.22 -0.13
C MET A 77 7.04 -9.38 0.68
N PRO A 78 7.11 -8.04 0.64
CA PRO A 78 6.06 -7.21 1.23
C PRO A 78 4.74 -7.45 0.49
N TRP A 79 3.64 -7.59 1.23
CA TRP A 79 2.29 -7.59 0.65
C TRP A 79 1.44 -6.43 1.15
N ALA A 80 1.88 -5.74 2.21
CA ALA A 80 1.26 -4.51 2.68
C ALA A 80 2.32 -3.55 3.21
N PHE A 81 2.02 -2.25 3.15
CA PHE A 81 2.77 -1.20 3.82
C PHE A 81 1.82 -0.33 4.64
N ARG A 82 2.07 -0.22 5.94
CA ARG A 82 1.48 0.80 6.80
C ARG A 82 2.30 2.07 6.70
N MET A 83 1.64 3.20 6.48
CA MET A 83 2.23 4.53 6.52
C MET A 83 1.60 5.32 7.65
N ASP A 84 2.41 5.71 8.62
CA ASP A 84 1.96 6.51 9.75
C ASP A 84 2.22 7.99 9.46
N PHE A 85 1.26 8.85 9.81
CA PHE A 85 1.30 10.28 9.55
C PHE A 85 1.51 11.07 10.84
N SER A 86 2.00 12.30 10.70
CA SER A 86 2.35 13.18 11.84
C SER A 86 1.18 13.60 12.73
N ASN A 87 -0.07 13.38 12.30
CA ASN A 87 -1.27 13.60 13.10
C ASN A 87 -1.71 12.35 13.90
N GLY A 88 -0.94 11.26 13.84
CA GLY A 88 -1.26 9.99 14.50
C GLY A 88 -2.21 9.09 13.70
N SER A 89 -2.67 9.51 12.52
CA SER A 89 -3.43 8.64 11.61
C SER A 89 -2.48 7.74 10.82
N SER A 90 -3.00 6.62 10.32
CA SER A 90 -2.27 5.71 9.42
C SER A 90 -3.11 5.32 8.22
N VAL A 91 -2.45 4.90 7.13
CA VAL A 91 -3.10 4.17 6.04
C VAL A 91 -2.29 2.94 5.71
N VAL A 92 -2.96 1.81 5.47
CA VAL A 92 -2.34 0.60 4.96
C VAL A 92 -2.68 0.47 3.48
N ILE A 93 -1.65 0.27 2.65
CA ILE A 93 -1.82 -0.15 1.25
C ILE A 93 -1.42 -1.62 1.18
N ALA A 94 -2.32 -2.49 0.72
CA ALA A 94 -2.10 -3.92 0.67
C ALA A 94 -2.52 -4.51 -0.68
N LEU A 95 -1.99 -5.70 -0.99
CA LEU A 95 -2.52 -6.55 -2.04
C LEU A 95 -3.92 -7.01 -1.62
N GLY A 96 -4.92 -6.78 -2.48
CA GLY A 96 -6.30 -7.09 -2.18
C GLY A 96 -7.29 -6.30 -3.01
N GLU A 97 -8.53 -6.77 -2.97
CA GLU A 97 -9.69 -6.09 -3.53
C GLU A 97 -10.78 -5.96 -2.45
N SER A 98 -11.50 -4.84 -2.47
CA SER A 98 -12.61 -4.60 -1.56
C SER A 98 -13.93 -4.84 -2.29
N GLU A 99 -14.74 -5.76 -1.77
CA GLU A 99 -16.10 -6.00 -2.25
C GLU A 99 -17.08 -5.74 -1.08
N GLY A 100 -17.74 -4.59 -1.11
CA GLY A 100 -18.60 -4.16 0.00
C GLY A 100 -17.79 -3.87 1.26
N SER A 101 -18.03 -4.63 2.33
CA SER A 101 -17.36 -4.48 3.64
C SER A 101 -16.22 -5.47 3.86
N GLU A 102 -15.96 -6.38 2.92
CA GLU A 102 -14.93 -7.40 3.04
C GLU A 102 -13.76 -7.11 2.10
N ILE A 103 -12.56 -7.44 2.56
CA ILE A 103 -11.33 -7.38 1.78
C ILE A 103 -10.90 -8.81 1.50
N THR A 104 -10.75 -9.13 0.22
CA THR A 104 -10.27 -10.44 -0.23
C THR A 104 -8.88 -10.30 -0.80
N TYR A 105 -8.04 -11.30 -0.53
CA TYR A 105 -6.71 -11.37 -1.13
C TYR A 105 -6.81 -11.49 -2.65
N MET A 106 -6.20 -10.53 -3.33
CA MET A 106 -6.10 -10.47 -4.77
C MET A 106 -4.72 -9.90 -5.12
N PRO A 107 -3.77 -10.72 -5.63
CA PRO A 107 -2.37 -10.33 -5.74
C PRO A 107 -2.11 -9.25 -6.80
N ASP A 108 -3.00 -9.07 -7.78
CA ASP A 108 -2.86 -8.08 -8.85
C ASP A 108 -3.59 -6.76 -8.58
N SER A 109 -4.24 -6.65 -7.43
CA SER A 109 -5.09 -5.52 -7.02
C SER A 109 -4.56 -4.86 -5.75
N LEU A 110 -4.84 -3.57 -5.59
CA LEU A 110 -4.43 -2.79 -4.42
C LEU A 110 -5.65 -2.23 -3.68
N VAL A 111 -5.63 -2.32 -2.36
CA VAL A 111 -6.63 -1.73 -1.46
C VAL A 111 -5.96 -0.74 -0.51
N ALA A 112 -6.65 0.37 -0.21
CA ALA A 112 -6.25 1.33 0.81
C ALA A 112 -7.17 1.22 2.01
N ILE A 113 -6.60 0.92 3.19
CA ILE A 113 -7.32 0.66 4.44
C ILE A 113 -6.99 1.78 5.42
N PHE A 114 -8.00 2.51 5.87
CA PHE A 114 -7.89 3.66 6.78
C PHE A 114 -8.28 3.32 8.21
N ASP A 115 -9.03 2.23 8.39
CA ASP A 115 -9.48 1.74 9.68
C ASP A 115 -8.48 0.70 10.21
N GLU A 116 -7.97 0.95 11.41
CA GLU A 116 -6.96 0.09 12.04
C GLU A 116 -7.50 -1.31 12.34
N ASP A 117 -8.75 -1.41 12.82
CA ASP A 117 -9.36 -2.70 13.15
C ASP A 117 -9.54 -3.55 11.88
N VAL A 118 -9.90 -2.91 10.75
CA VAL A 118 -9.98 -3.59 9.45
C VAL A 118 -8.59 -4.05 8.99
N ALA A 119 -7.55 -3.23 9.14
CA ALA A 119 -6.19 -3.58 8.75
C ALA A 119 -5.60 -4.72 9.61
N ASP A 120 -5.89 -4.72 10.91
CA ASP A 120 -5.48 -5.77 11.86
C ASP A 120 -6.21 -7.10 11.60
N ALA A 121 -7.49 -7.03 11.20
CA ALA A 121 -8.27 -8.19 10.86
C ALA A 121 -7.84 -8.83 9.52
N TYR A 122 -7.45 -8.01 8.54
CA TYR A 122 -7.09 -8.49 7.21
C TYR A 122 -5.77 -9.26 7.21
N ARG A 123 -5.84 -10.57 6.92
CA ARG A 123 -4.73 -11.52 6.90
C ARG A 123 -4.78 -12.35 5.63
N ILE A 124 -3.61 -12.73 5.13
CA ILE A 124 -3.48 -13.64 3.99
C ILE A 124 -2.88 -14.97 4.45
N PRO A 125 -3.23 -16.12 3.84
CA PRO A 125 -2.71 -17.42 4.26
C PRO A 125 -1.17 -17.53 4.22
N ALA A 126 -0.54 -16.77 3.34
CA ALA A 126 0.91 -16.76 3.13
C ALA A 126 1.69 -15.86 4.09
N SER A 127 1.02 -15.15 5.00
CA SER A 127 1.63 -14.24 5.97
C SER A 127 1.35 -14.69 7.41
N SER A 128 2.33 -14.51 8.29
CA SER A 128 2.17 -14.74 9.72
C SER A 128 1.60 -13.54 10.47
N THR A 129 1.52 -12.37 9.82
CA THR A 129 1.07 -11.10 10.40
C THR A 129 -0.18 -10.57 9.68
N SER A 130 -0.88 -9.62 10.29
CA SER A 130 -1.92 -8.85 9.59
C SER A 130 -1.34 -7.88 8.56
N SER A 131 -2.21 -7.26 7.76
CA SER A 131 -1.83 -6.14 6.88
C SER A 131 -1.31 -4.92 7.66
N TYR A 132 -1.64 -4.82 8.96
CA TYR A 132 -1.13 -3.79 9.86
C TYR A 132 0.31 -4.05 10.35
N GLY A 133 0.85 -5.26 10.12
CA GLY A 133 2.25 -5.61 10.39
C GLY A 133 2.53 -6.16 11.79
N ASN A 134 1.51 -6.69 12.47
CA ASN A 134 1.59 -7.30 13.80
C ASN A 134 1.08 -8.74 13.83
#